data_AF-A0A9Q9FE05-F1
#
_entry.id   AF-A0A9Q9FE05-F1
#
_cell.length_a   1.000
_cell.length_b   1.000
_cell.length_c   1.000
_cell.angle_alpha   90.00
_cell.angle_beta   90.00
_cell.angle_gamma   90.00
#
_symmetry.space_group_name_H-M   'P 1'
#
loop_
_entity.id
_entity.type
_entity.pdbx_description
1 polymer ?
#
loop_
_entity_poly.entity_id
_entity_poly.type
_entity_poly.pdbx_seq_one_letter_code
_entity_poly.pdbx_strand_id
1 'polypeptide(L)'
;MYIDLFIIQNLIYDYLILNGVAILTDEKMRLSRLSLGLISSLVLSTLLFMMDFTTLVGLVPFVMLAIVFSKQNIKCFMTKVLYFYCLSLILSGAIYTISHFIKFDLTIIPYILILLVLAFIVTLIYVLKVRWLNDQQLINQFIYDVRIFCGPIEIKGSGFVDTGNHLIDEKTALPIMMVPKEMFCKESMEDFLMKHRISSWSTSYSVINDDQQHLLVFKPTLLLINDQVVRNVLIGVVENQFYEYDFLLQPSMVRSI
;
A
#
# COMPACT_ATOMS: atom_id res chain seq x y z
N MET A 1 12.59 -42.12 -10.24
CA MET A 1 11.77 -40.92 -10.50
C MET A 1 12.16 -40.42 -11.89
N TYR A 2 11.20 -40.14 -12.77
CA TYR A 2 11.51 -39.57 -14.09
C TYR A 2 11.97 -38.12 -13.91
N ILE A 3 13.13 -37.77 -14.46
CA ILE A 3 13.75 -36.44 -14.31
C ILE A 3 12.80 -35.33 -14.78
N ASP A 4 12.07 -35.57 -15.88
CA ASP A 4 11.10 -34.62 -16.43
C ASP A 4 10.02 -34.21 -15.41
N LEU A 5 9.57 -35.17 -14.62
CA LEU A 5 8.55 -34.96 -13.60
C LEU A 5 9.09 -34.20 -12.39
N PHE A 6 10.32 -34.51 -11.98
CA PHE A 6 11.01 -33.76 -10.94
C PHE A 6 11.18 -32.27 -11.33
N ILE A 7 11.56 -32.01 -12.58
CA ILE A 7 11.73 -30.66 -13.13
C ILE A 7 10.41 -29.89 -13.09
N ILE A 8 9.33 -30.46 -13.63
CA ILE A 8 8.01 -29.79 -13.67
C ILE A 8 7.51 -29.50 -12.26
N GLN A 9 7.62 -30.48 -11.36
CA GLN A 9 7.18 -30.31 -9.97
C GLN A 9 7.95 -29.19 -9.28
N ASN A 10 9.28 -29.18 -9.33
CA ASN A 10 10.09 -28.14 -8.68
C ASN A 10 9.78 -26.75 -9.23
N LEU A 11 9.62 -26.61 -10.55
CA LEU A 11 9.26 -25.32 -11.15
C LEU A 11 7.93 -24.78 -10.61
N ILE A 12 6.90 -25.63 -10.51
CA ILE A 12 5.59 -25.19 -10.00
C ILE A 12 5.66 -24.89 -8.51
N TYR A 13 6.36 -25.71 -7.72
CA TYR A 13 6.57 -25.49 -6.29
C TYR A 13 7.30 -24.18 -6.00
N ASP A 14 8.43 -23.96 -6.64
CA ASP A 14 9.22 -22.74 -6.45
C ASP A 14 8.42 -21.52 -6.90
N TYR A 15 7.68 -21.62 -8.01
CA TYR A 15 6.79 -20.56 -8.46
C TYR A 15 5.72 -20.21 -7.42
N LEU A 16 5.05 -21.22 -6.87
CA LEU A 16 4.02 -21.06 -5.84
C LEU A 16 4.57 -20.36 -4.60
N ILE A 17 5.69 -20.86 -4.09
CA ILE A 17 6.29 -20.34 -2.86
C ILE A 17 6.82 -18.92 -3.08
N LEU A 18 7.48 -18.63 -4.21
CA LEU A 18 7.97 -17.28 -4.51
C LEU A 18 6.85 -16.25 -4.58
N ASN A 19 5.73 -16.58 -5.24
CA ASN A 19 4.56 -15.70 -5.25
C ASN A 19 3.96 -15.53 -3.85
N GLY A 20 3.88 -16.61 -3.06
CA GLY A 20 3.45 -16.54 -1.66
C GLY A 20 4.33 -15.61 -0.83
N VAL A 21 5.66 -15.73 -0.94
CA VAL A 21 6.62 -14.84 -0.27
C VAL A 21 6.43 -13.39 -0.71
N ALA A 22 6.22 -13.13 -2.01
CA ALA A 22 5.99 -11.78 -2.52
C ALA A 22 4.69 -11.16 -1.97
N ILE A 23 3.60 -11.94 -1.89
CA ILE A 23 2.33 -11.52 -1.31
C ILE A 23 2.50 -11.18 0.18
N LEU A 24 3.16 -12.06 0.95
CA LEU A 24 3.34 -11.89 2.40
C LEU A 24 4.30 -10.74 2.77
N THR A 25 5.15 -10.32 1.85
CA THR A 25 6.11 -9.24 2.06
C THR A 25 5.78 -7.94 1.32
N ASP A 26 4.61 -7.86 0.69
CA ASP A 26 4.15 -6.70 -0.10
C ASP A 26 5.14 -6.28 -1.21
N GLU A 27 5.84 -7.26 -1.80
CA GLU A 27 6.90 -7.01 -2.78
C GLU A 27 6.40 -7.17 -4.22
N LYS A 28 6.80 -6.23 -5.09
CA LYS A 28 6.57 -6.32 -6.54
C LYS A 28 7.74 -7.05 -7.19
N MET A 29 7.50 -8.27 -7.67
CA MET A 29 8.50 -9.05 -8.40
C MET A 29 8.59 -8.61 -9.86
N ARG A 30 9.82 -8.49 -10.36
CA ARG A 30 10.07 -8.35 -11.80
C ARG A 30 10.05 -9.73 -12.46
N LEU A 31 9.29 -9.89 -13.55
CA LEU A 31 9.19 -11.17 -14.26
C LEU A 31 10.55 -11.73 -14.71
N SER A 32 11.47 -10.87 -15.14
CA SER A 32 12.83 -11.29 -15.53
C SER A 32 13.66 -11.85 -14.37
N ARG A 33 13.42 -11.36 -13.15
CA ARG A 33 14.14 -11.82 -11.95
C ARG A 33 13.50 -13.07 -11.37
N LEU A 34 12.17 -13.18 -11.48
CA LEU A 34 11.43 -14.40 -11.18
C LEU A 34 11.90 -15.56 -12.07
N SER A 35 11.95 -15.36 -13.39
CA SER A 35 12.40 -16.42 -14.32
C SER A 35 13.84 -16.84 -14.07
N LEU A 36 14.76 -15.88 -13.84
CA LEU A 36 16.15 -16.20 -13.46
C LEU A 36 16.23 -16.96 -12.14
N GLY A 37 15.42 -16.59 -11.15
CA GLY A 37 15.32 -17.31 -9.88
C GLY A 37 14.90 -18.76 -10.07
N LEU A 38 13.81 -19.00 -10.81
CA LEU A 38 13.31 -20.35 -11.09
C LEU A 38 14.31 -21.19 -11.87
N ILE A 39 14.97 -20.62 -12.89
CA ILE A 39 16.01 -21.30 -13.65
C ILE A 39 17.20 -21.66 -12.74
N SER A 40 17.62 -20.72 -11.88
CA SER A 40 18.73 -20.98 -10.96
C SER A 40 18.41 -22.09 -9.96
N SER A 41 17.18 -22.11 -9.42
CA SER A 41 16.72 -23.16 -8.51
C SER A 41 16.67 -24.50 -9.21
N LEU A 42 16.12 -24.54 -10.43
CA LEU A 42 16.04 -25.75 -11.23
C LEU A 42 17.42 -26.34 -11.53
N VAL A 43 18.34 -25.52 -12.05
CA VAL A 43 19.70 -25.97 -12.38
C VAL A 43 20.44 -26.44 -11.13
N LEU A 44 20.36 -25.71 -10.03
CA LEU A 44 21.08 -26.06 -8.81
C LEU A 44 20.48 -27.31 -8.15
N SER A 45 19.16 -27.41 -8.06
CA SER A 45 18.48 -28.59 -7.48
C SER A 45 18.72 -29.86 -8.30
N THR A 46 18.66 -29.78 -9.64
CA THR A 46 18.95 -30.93 -10.52
C THR A 46 20.41 -31.35 -10.46
N LEU A 47 21.35 -30.39 -10.46
CA LEU A 47 22.79 -30.68 -10.32
C LEU A 47 23.10 -31.37 -8.98
N LEU A 48 22.60 -30.83 -7.87
CA LEU A 48 22.82 -31.38 -6.53
C LEU A 48 22.20 -32.77 -6.37
N PHE A 49 21.05 -33.01 -7.03
CA PHE A 49 20.42 -34.32 -7.06
C PHE A 49 21.25 -35.34 -7.86
N MET A 50 21.82 -34.96 -9.00
CA MET A 50 22.68 -35.84 -9.81
C MET A 50 24.02 -36.18 -9.14
N MET A 51 24.53 -35.29 -8.27
CA MET A 51 25.78 -35.48 -7.54
C MET A 51 25.60 -36.10 -6.14
N ASP A 52 24.38 -36.51 -5.77
CA ASP A 52 24.00 -37.03 -4.45
C ASP A 52 24.27 -36.07 -3.26
N PHE A 53 24.44 -34.77 -3.50
CA PHE A 53 24.59 -33.74 -2.47
C PHE A 53 23.25 -33.19 -1.98
N THR A 54 22.34 -34.09 -1.61
CA THR A 54 20.95 -33.76 -1.25
C THR A 54 20.82 -32.85 -0.02
N THR A 55 21.77 -32.90 0.91
CA THR A 55 21.78 -32.02 2.09
C THR A 55 21.95 -30.53 1.73
N LEU A 56 22.63 -30.24 0.62
CA LEU A 56 22.86 -28.87 0.15
C LEU A 56 21.66 -28.29 -0.61
N VAL A 57 20.67 -29.10 -0.97
CA VAL A 57 19.43 -28.64 -1.63
C VAL A 57 18.70 -27.64 -0.74
N GLY A 58 18.82 -27.79 0.58
CA GLY A 58 18.30 -26.82 1.55
C GLY A 58 18.87 -25.41 1.38
N LEU A 59 20.02 -25.21 0.72
CA LEU A 59 20.63 -23.90 0.48
C LEU A 59 20.17 -23.24 -0.82
N VAL A 60 19.53 -23.98 -1.73
CA VAL A 60 19.02 -23.45 -3.01
C VAL A 60 18.10 -22.24 -2.83
N PRO A 61 17.17 -22.21 -1.86
CA PRO A 61 16.30 -21.05 -1.64
C PRO A 61 17.06 -19.75 -1.34
N PHE A 62 18.24 -19.81 -0.72
CA PHE A 62 19.03 -18.60 -0.46
C PHE A 62 19.47 -17.91 -1.75
N VAL A 63 19.99 -18.70 -2.71
CA VAL A 63 20.43 -18.20 -4.01
C VAL A 63 19.24 -17.69 -4.81
N MET A 64 18.16 -18.48 -4.86
CA MET A 64 16.94 -18.12 -5.58
C MET A 64 16.32 -16.82 -5.05
N LEU A 65 16.15 -16.71 -3.73
CA LEU A 65 15.57 -15.51 -3.10
C LEU A 65 16.48 -14.29 -3.32
N ALA A 66 17.81 -14.44 -3.29
CA ALA A 66 18.72 -13.34 -3.55
C ALA A 66 18.58 -12.79 -4.98
N ILE A 67 18.33 -13.67 -5.96
CA ILE A 67 18.08 -13.30 -7.36
C ILE A 67 16.70 -12.63 -7.52
N VAL A 68 15.65 -13.19 -6.91
CA VAL A 68 14.25 -12.73 -7.07
C VAL A 68 13.95 -11.46 -6.27
N PHE A 69 14.59 -11.30 -5.11
CA PHE A 69 14.36 -10.23 -4.13
C PHE A 69 15.67 -9.48 -3.79
N SER A 70 16.19 -8.74 -4.78
CA SER A 70 17.48 -8.04 -4.80
C SER A 70 17.38 -6.72 -4.06
N LYS A 71 18.53 -6.25 -3.58
CA LYS A 71 18.71 -5.00 -2.82
C LYS A 71 17.92 -5.01 -1.52
N GLN A 72 18.31 -5.91 -0.61
CA GLN A 72 17.62 -6.09 0.67
C GLN A 72 18.61 -6.07 1.83
N ASN A 73 18.16 -5.49 2.93
CA ASN A 73 18.87 -5.60 4.20
C ASN A 73 18.79 -7.04 4.70
N ILE A 74 19.80 -7.47 5.47
CA ILE A 74 19.90 -8.85 5.98
C ILE A 74 18.65 -9.30 6.74
N LYS A 75 18.03 -8.39 7.52
CA LYS A 75 16.79 -8.66 8.26
C LYS A 75 15.65 -9.03 7.30
N CYS A 76 15.41 -8.20 6.29
CA CYS A 76 14.35 -8.42 5.29
C CYS A 76 14.59 -9.72 4.50
N PHE A 77 15.85 -10.00 4.15
CA PHE A 77 16.21 -11.22 3.46
C PHE A 77 15.92 -12.47 4.31
N MET A 78 16.33 -12.46 5.58
CA MET A 78 16.06 -13.57 6.50
C MET A 78 14.56 -13.78 6.77
N THR A 79 13.77 -12.69 6.82
CA THR A 79 12.30 -12.79 6.88
C THR A 79 11.74 -13.52 5.67
N LYS A 80 12.25 -13.26 4.45
CA LYS A 80 11.81 -13.97 3.24
C LYS A 80 12.23 -15.43 3.23
N VAL A 81 13.44 -15.74 3.70
CA VAL A 81 13.91 -17.13 3.88
C VAL A 81 12.99 -17.88 4.85
N LEU A 82 12.62 -17.26 5.97
CA LEU A 82 11.67 -17.85 6.92
C LEU A 82 10.31 -18.12 6.27
N TYR A 83 9.74 -17.14 5.57
CA TYR A 83 8.46 -17.34 4.87
C TYR A 83 8.55 -18.42 3.81
N PHE A 84 9.65 -18.52 3.08
CA PHE A 84 9.87 -19.58 2.10
C PHE A 84 9.73 -20.96 2.73
N TYR A 85 10.45 -21.24 3.83
CA TYR A 85 10.37 -22.54 4.50
C TYR A 85 9.02 -22.80 5.18
N CYS A 86 8.39 -21.77 5.76
CA CYS A 86 7.04 -21.93 6.31
C CYS A 86 6.05 -22.31 5.21
N LEU A 87 6.09 -21.61 4.07
CA LEU A 87 5.22 -21.91 2.93
C LEU A 87 5.54 -23.28 2.32
N SER A 88 6.81 -23.70 2.25
CA SER A 88 7.15 -25.03 1.76
C SER A 88 6.57 -26.12 2.67
N LEU A 89 6.68 -25.96 3.99
CA LEU A 89 6.11 -26.90 4.96
C LEU A 89 4.58 -26.95 4.88
N ILE A 90 3.93 -25.79 4.77
CA ILE A 90 2.47 -25.70 4.61
C ILE A 90 2.04 -26.37 3.31
N LEU A 91 2.71 -26.08 2.19
CA LEU A 91 2.36 -26.61 0.88
C LEU A 91 2.53 -28.13 0.82
N SER A 92 3.69 -28.64 1.24
CA SER A 92 3.95 -30.08 1.30
C SER A 92 3.02 -30.79 2.29
N GLY A 93 2.78 -30.19 3.47
CA GLY A 93 1.87 -30.74 4.48
C GLY A 93 0.41 -30.77 4.02
N ALA A 94 -0.05 -29.73 3.33
CA ALA A 94 -1.40 -29.68 2.75
C ALA A 94 -1.57 -30.77 1.69
N ILE A 95 -0.61 -30.91 0.78
CA ILE A 95 -0.68 -31.91 -0.28
C ILE A 95 -0.62 -33.33 0.28
N TYR A 96 0.24 -33.58 1.26
CA TYR A 96 0.28 -34.86 1.97
C TYR A 96 -1.06 -35.18 2.64
N THR A 97 -1.64 -34.20 3.34
CA THR A 97 -2.93 -34.34 4.03
C THR A 97 -4.06 -34.64 3.05
N ILE A 98 -4.14 -33.89 1.95
CA ILE A 98 -5.11 -34.12 0.86
C ILE A 98 -4.97 -35.53 0.30
N SER A 99 -3.74 -36.00 0.08
CA SER A 99 -3.47 -37.36 -0.41
C SER A 99 -3.98 -38.45 0.53
N HIS A 100 -3.81 -38.23 1.83
CA HIS A 100 -4.20 -39.20 2.85
C HIS A 100 -5.72 -39.28 3.01
N PHE A 101 -6.41 -38.14 3.07
CA PHE A 101 -7.86 -38.11 3.37
C PHE A 101 -8.75 -38.48 2.20
N ILE A 102 -8.37 -38.10 0.98
CA ILE A 102 -9.23 -38.36 -0.19
C ILE A 102 -9.19 -39.84 -0.60
N LYS A 103 -8.25 -40.64 -0.05
CA LYS A 103 -7.94 -42.02 -0.51
C LYS A 103 -7.80 -42.11 -2.03
N PHE A 104 -7.48 -40.98 -2.66
CA PHE A 104 -7.12 -40.92 -4.05
C PHE A 104 -5.71 -41.46 -4.10
N ASP A 105 -5.46 -42.48 -4.93
CA ASP A 105 -4.10 -42.70 -5.38
C ASP A 105 -3.71 -41.43 -6.12
N LEU A 106 -2.97 -40.54 -5.43
CA LEU A 106 -2.36 -39.36 -6.03
C LEU A 106 -1.25 -39.85 -6.97
N THR A 107 -1.71 -40.42 -8.07
CA THR A 107 -0.92 -40.59 -9.26
C THR A 107 -0.41 -39.22 -9.68
N ILE A 108 0.66 -39.26 -10.46
CA ILE A 108 1.40 -38.06 -10.85
C ILE A 108 0.52 -37.00 -11.55
N ILE A 109 -0.50 -37.41 -12.30
CA ILE A 109 -1.38 -36.51 -13.07
C ILE A 109 -2.27 -35.64 -12.15
N PRO A 110 -3.11 -36.20 -11.25
CA PRO A 110 -3.93 -35.39 -10.35
C PRO A 110 -3.08 -34.51 -9.42
N TYR A 111 -1.89 -34.97 -9.05
CA TYR A 111 -0.93 -34.17 -8.28
C TYR A 111 -0.54 -32.87 -9.02
N ILE A 112 -0.11 -32.99 -10.28
CA ILE A 112 0.26 -31.83 -11.11
C ILE A 112 -0.95 -30.92 -11.34
N LEU A 113 -2.13 -31.48 -11.54
CA LEU A 113 -3.35 -30.70 -11.74
C LEU A 113 -3.67 -29.84 -10.51
N ILE A 114 -3.57 -30.40 -9.30
CA ILE A 114 -3.75 -29.65 -8.04
C ILE A 114 -2.75 -28.51 -7.94
N LEU A 115 -1.47 -28.77 -8.25
CA LEU A 115 -0.44 -27.74 -8.24
C LEU A 115 -0.71 -26.62 -9.24
N LEU A 116 -1.18 -26.95 -10.44
CA LEU A 116 -1.54 -25.95 -11.47
C LEU A 116 -2.74 -25.09 -11.03
N VAL A 117 -3.77 -25.71 -10.44
CA VAL A 117 -4.92 -24.98 -9.88
C VAL A 117 -4.46 -24.03 -8.78
N LEU A 118 -3.61 -24.50 -7.86
CA LEU A 118 -3.06 -23.66 -6.82
C LEU A 118 -2.21 -22.52 -7.39
N ALA A 119 -1.41 -22.80 -8.42
CA ALA A 119 -0.57 -21.80 -9.08
C ALA A 119 -1.43 -20.71 -9.73
N PHE A 120 -2.53 -21.09 -10.37
CA PHE A 120 -3.50 -20.14 -10.91
C PHE A 120 -4.11 -19.26 -9.81
N ILE A 121 -4.58 -19.85 -8.70
CA ILE A 121 -5.18 -19.11 -7.58
C ILE A 121 -4.18 -18.14 -6.96
N VAL A 122 -2.96 -18.60 -6.65
CA VAL A 122 -1.91 -17.76 -6.06
C VAL A 122 -1.52 -16.62 -7.01
N THR A 123 -1.46 -16.89 -8.32
CA THR A 123 -1.19 -15.85 -9.32
C THR A 123 -2.31 -14.80 -9.36
N LEU A 124 -3.58 -15.23 -9.31
CA LEU A 124 -4.72 -14.31 -9.26
C LEU A 124 -4.64 -13.40 -8.03
N ILE A 125 -4.39 -13.97 -6.85
CA ILE A 125 -4.22 -13.22 -5.61
C ILE A 125 -3.05 -12.22 -5.74
N TYR A 126 -1.91 -12.66 -6.27
CA TYR A 126 -0.76 -11.79 -6.49
C TYR A 126 -1.09 -10.60 -7.41
N VAL A 127 -1.76 -10.84 -8.54
CA VAL A 127 -2.15 -9.77 -9.48
C VAL A 127 -3.10 -8.76 -8.82
N LEU A 128 -4.10 -9.25 -8.08
CA LEU A 128 -5.04 -8.37 -7.35
C LEU A 128 -4.31 -7.55 -6.28
N LYS A 129 -3.38 -8.17 -5.54
CA LYS A 129 -2.58 -7.50 -4.53
C LYS A 129 -1.70 -6.41 -5.13
N VAL A 130 -1.02 -6.70 -6.25
CA VAL A 130 -0.17 -5.70 -6.94
C VAL A 130 -1.00 -4.53 -7.45
N ARG A 131 -2.20 -4.76 -7.99
CA ARG A 131 -3.13 -3.69 -8.39
C ARG A 131 -3.52 -2.83 -7.20
N TRP A 132 -3.95 -3.45 -6.11
CA TRP A 132 -4.29 -2.73 -4.88
C TRP A 132 -3.12 -1.88 -4.36
N LEU A 133 -1.90 -2.43 -4.33
CA LEU A 133 -0.70 -1.67 -3.94
C LEU A 133 -0.40 -0.48 -4.89
N ASN A 134 -0.68 -0.60 -6.19
CA ASN A 134 -0.54 0.52 -7.12
C ASN A 134 -1.59 1.60 -6.85
N ASP A 135 -2.85 1.20 -6.62
CA ASP A 135 -3.95 2.14 -6.38
C ASP A 135 -3.71 2.93 -5.09
N GLN A 136 -3.26 2.27 -4.03
CA GLN A 136 -2.86 2.93 -2.78
C GLN A 136 -1.70 3.92 -2.98
N GLN A 137 -0.72 3.57 -3.83
CA GLN A 137 0.37 4.49 -4.16
C GLN A 137 -0.09 5.72 -4.94
N LEU A 138 -1.11 5.60 -5.80
CA LEU A 138 -1.69 6.74 -6.49
C LEU A 138 -2.46 7.65 -5.54
N ILE A 139 -3.26 7.09 -4.63
CA ILE A 139 -4.02 7.86 -3.63
C ILE A 139 -3.07 8.64 -2.70
N ASN A 140 -2.01 7.98 -2.22
CA ASN A 140 -1.03 8.60 -1.31
C ASN A 140 -0.28 9.79 -1.94
N GLN A 141 -0.24 9.92 -3.27
CA GLN A 141 0.35 11.12 -3.93
C GLN A 141 -0.47 12.39 -3.72
N PHE A 142 -1.74 12.24 -3.34
CA PHE A 142 -2.65 13.36 -3.07
C PHE A 142 -2.82 13.61 -1.57
N ILE A 143 -2.18 12.84 -0.69
CA ILE A 143 -2.26 13.02 0.76
C ILE A 143 -0.98 13.70 1.27
N TYR A 144 -1.14 14.78 2.03
CA TYR A 144 -0.07 15.60 2.59
C TYR A 144 -0.21 15.68 4.12
N ASP A 145 0.91 15.75 4.84
CA ASP A 145 0.88 16.09 6.27
C ASP A 145 0.60 17.58 6.42
N VAL A 146 -0.43 17.94 7.18
CA VAL A 146 -0.84 19.34 7.33
C VAL A 146 -0.88 19.72 8.80
N ARG A 147 -0.26 20.86 9.10
CA ARG A 147 -0.23 21.46 10.44
C ARG A 147 -0.72 22.89 10.39
N ILE A 148 -1.85 23.13 11.04
CA ILE A 148 -2.51 24.44 11.12
C ILE A 148 -2.20 25.03 12.50
N PHE A 149 -1.72 26.28 12.51
CA PHE A 149 -1.52 27.03 13.73
C PHE A 149 -2.52 28.17 13.83
N CYS A 150 -3.29 28.17 14.93
CA CYS A 150 -4.27 29.18 15.30
C CYS A 150 -3.84 29.78 16.64
N GLY A 151 -2.96 30.80 16.59
CA GLY A 151 -2.30 31.30 17.79
C GLY A 151 -1.44 30.20 18.45
N PRO A 152 -1.69 29.83 19.72
CA PRO A 152 -0.93 28.79 20.41
C PRO A 152 -1.39 27.36 20.10
N ILE A 153 -2.47 27.18 19.35
CA ILE A 153 -3.09 25.87 19.09
C ILE A 153 -2.57 25.32 17.78
N GLU A 154 -2.10 24.07 17.82
CA GLU A 154 -1.66 23.30 16.66
C GLU A 154 -2.67 22.19 16.38
N ILE A 155 -3.19 22.16 15.16
CA ILE A 155 -4.06 21.09 14.65
C ILE A 155 -3.28 20.35 13.57
N LYS A 156 -3.15 19.03 13.72
CA LYS A 156 -2.44 18.16 12.79
C LYS A 156 -3.39 17.16 12.17
N GLY A 157 -3.13 16.80 10.94
CA GLY A 157 -3.89 15.79 10.23
C GLY A 157 -3.39 15.60 8.81
N SER A 158 -3.95 14.58 8.18
CA SER A 158 -3.77 14.24 6.78
C SER A 158 -4.66 15.10 5.89
N GLY A 159 -4.08 15.70 4.86
CA GLY A 159 -4.77 16.55 3.92
C GLY A 159 -4.84 15.94 2.52
N PHE A 160 -6.04 15.72 2.00
CA PHE A 160 -6.24 15.24 0.64
C PHE A 160 -6.40 16.40 -0.35
N VAL A 161 -5.59 16.42 -1.41
CA VAL A 161 -5.69 17.39 -2.50
C VAL A 161 -6.74 16.94 -3.50
N ASP A 162 -7.90 17.58 -3.44
CA ASP A 162 -8.94 17.36 -4.44
C ASP A 162 -8.72 18.26 -5.65
N THR A 163 -8.33 17.66 -6.77
CA THR A 163 -8.10 18.36 -8.05
C THR A 163 -9.31 19.14 -8.57
N GLY A 164 -10.53 18.73 -8.19
CA GLY A 164 -11.78 19.41 -8.53
C GLY A 164 -12.16 20.55 -7.58
N ASN A 165 -11.47 20.67 -6.44
CA ASN A 165 -11.71 21.78 -5.52
C ASN A 165 -11.12 23.08 -6.10
N HIS A 166 -12.01 24.00 -6.45
CA HIS A 166 -11.65 25.32 -6.96
C HIS A 166 -12.11 26.45 -6.02
N LEU A 167 -12.36 26.12 -4.76
CA LEU A 167 -12.93 27.05 -3.79
C LEU A 167 -11.97 28.21 -3.50
N ILE A 168 -12.40 29.42 -3.83
CA ILE A 168 -11.64 30.65 -3.63
C ILE A 168 -12.56 31.64 -2.90
N ASP A 169 -12.01 32.38 -1.96
CA ASP A 169 -12.73 33.44 -1.27
C ASP A 169 -12.98 34.62 -2.21
N GLU A 170 -14.24 35.01 -2.40
CA GLU A 170 -14.62 36.11 -3.30
C GLU A 170 -14.00 37.46 -2.88
N LYS A 171 -13.75 37.64 -1.58
CA LYS A 171 -13.26 38.89 -1.00
C LYS A 171 -11.76 39.07 -1.16
N THR A 172 -10.97 38.02 -0.97
CA THR A 172 -9.50 38.07 -0.94
C THR A 172 -8.84 37.38 -2.13
N ALA A 173 -9.62 36.66 -2.96
CA ALA A 173 -9.15 35.80 -4.03
C ALA A 173 -8.14 34.73 -3.56
N LEU A 174 -8.16 34.38 -2.26
CA LEU A 174 -7.26 33.39 -1.68
C LEU A 174 -7.88 32.00 -1.74
N PRO A 175 -7.03 30.97 -1.93
CA PRO A 175 -7.47 29.58 -1.88
C PRO A 175 -7.98 29.18 -0.50
N ILE A 176 -9.04 28.34 -0.47
CA ILE A 176 -9.66 27.85 0.77
C ILE A 176 -9.47 26.33 0.91
N MET A 177 -8.89 25.93 2.04
CA MET A 177 -8.84 24.55 2.53
C MET A 177 -10.03 24.29 3.47
N MET A 178 -10.65 23.12 3.41
CA MET A 178 -11.75 22.77 4.32
C MET A 178 -11.25 21.94 5.50
N VAL A 179 -11.75 22.28 6.69
CA VAL A 179 -11.45 21.58 7.94
C VAL A 179 -12.76 21.30 8.70
N PRO A 180 -13.01 20.07 9.16
CA PRO A 180 -14.16 19.76 9.98
C PRO A 180 -14.12 20.54 11.30
N LYS A 181 -15.27 21.10 11.71
CA LYS A 181 -15.42 21.85 12.97
C LYS A 181 -14.94 21.05 14.18
N GLU A 182 -15.08 19.72 14.15
CA GLU A 182 -14.77 18.82 15.25
C GLU A 182 -13.28 18.68 15.54
N MET A 183 -12.42 19.10 14.60
CA MET A 183 -10.98 19.17 14.82
C MET A 183 -10.57 20.35 15.70
N PHE A 184 -11.48 21.30 15.88
CA PHE A 184 -11.32 22.41 16.81
C PHE A 184 -11.99 22.07 18.14
N CYS A 185 -11.64 22.79 19.21
CA CYS A 185 -12.14 22.52 20.56
C CYS A 185 -13.68 22.44 20.62
N LYS A 186 -14.23 21.77 21.64
CA LYS A 186 -15.69 21.62 21.87
C LYS A 186 -16.47 22.93 22.07
N GLU A 187 -15.79 24.08 22.06
CA GLU A 187 -16.39 25.41 22.17
C GLU A 187 -16.94 25.84 20.78
N SER A 188 -17.78 26.87 20.73
CA SER A 188 -18.23 27.40 19.42
C SER A 188 -17.02 27.93 18.62
N MET A 189 -17.05 27.75 17.30
CA MET A 189 -15.95 28.20 16.43
C MET A 189 -15.75 29.71 16.50
N GLU A 190 -16.84 30.46 16.65
CA GLU A 190 -16.84 31.91 16.73
C GLU A 190 -16.15 32.39 18.02
N ASP A 191 -16.46 31.75 19.16
CA ASP A 191 -15.81 32.05 20.44
C ASP A 191 -14.31 31.71 20.40
N PHE A 192 -13.97 30.58 19.78
CA PHE A 192 -12.58 30.16 19.58
C PHE A 192 -11.78 31.21 18.79
N LEU A 193 -12.31 31.66 17.66
CA LEU A 193 -11.65 32.62 16.79
C LEU A 193 -11.53 33.99 17.47
N MET A 194 -12.57 34.43 18.19
CA MET A 194 -12.55 35.67 18.97
C MET A 194 -11.51 35.64 20.10
N LYS A 195 -11.48 34.55 20.87
CA LYS A 195 -10.52 34.32 21.97
C LYS A 195 -9.07 34.38 21.50
N HIS A 196 -8.80 33.86 20.30
CA HIS A 196 -7.48 33.86 19.69
C HIS A 196 -7.20 35.05 18.77
N ARG A 197 -8.13 36.02 18.67
CA ARG A 197 -8.01 37.23 17.84
C ARG A 197 -7.72 36.91 16.37
N ILE A 198 -8.34 35.85 15.85
CA ILE A 198 -8.20 35.41 14.47
C ILE A 198 -9.29 36.07 13.64
N SER A 199 -8.90 36.75 12.55
CA SER A 199 -9.87 37.35 11.63
C SER A 199 -10.65 36.27 10.88
N SER A 200 -11.97 36.32 10.98
CA SER A 200 -12.90 35.45 10.26
C SER A 200 -14.01 36.25 9.59
N TRP A 201 -14.59 35.67 8.56
CA TRP A 201 -15.76 36.21 7.86
C TRP A 201 -16.52 35.06 7.19
N SER A 202 -17.74 35.34 6.75
CA SER A 202 -18.50 34.42 5.91
C SER A 202 -18.21 34.73 4.44
N THR A 203 -17.84 33.72 3.65
CA THR A 203 -17.78 33.79 2.20
C THR A 203 -18.93 32.99 1.60
N SER A 204 -19.51 33.47 0.51
CA SER A 204 -20.43 32.66 -0.27
C SER A 204 -19.63 31.64 -1.09
N TYR A 205 -20.18 30.45 -1.26
CA TYR A 205 -19.66 29.44 -2.18
C TYR A 205 -20.80 28.65 -2.81
N SER A 206 -20.57 28.17 -4.03
CA SER A 206 -21.53 27.37 -4.78
C SER A 206 -21.18 25.89 -4.67
N VAL A 207 -22.14 25.08 -4.22
CA VAL A 207 -22.07 23.62 -4.32
C VAL A 207 -22.80 23.20 -5.60
N ILE A 208 -22.32 22.16 -6.28
CA ILE A 208 -23.02 21.59 -7.43
C ILE A 208 -24.39 21.09 -6.94
N ASN A 209 -25.48 21.66 -7.48
CA ASN A 209 -26.90 21.42 -7.15
C ASN A 209 -27.51 22.15 -5.95
N ASP A 210 -26.91 23.20 -5.40
CA ASP A 210 -27.55 24.00 -4.34
C ASP A 210 -27.37 25.51 -4.55
N ASP A 211 -28.24 26.29 -3.90
CA ASP A 211 -28.14 27.75 -3.84
C ASP A 211 -26.85 28.18 -3.09
N GLN A 212 -26.48 29.46 -3.20
CA GLN A 212 -25.28 29.99 -2.55
C GLN A 212 -25.30 29.69 -1.04
N GLN A 213 -24.35 28.86 -0.60
CA GLN A 213 -24.15 28.57 0.80
C GLN A 213 -23.11 29.52 1.39
N HIS A 214 -23.16 29.69 2.71
CA HIS A 214 -22.21 30.49 3.46
C HIS A 214 -21.20 29.59 4.15
N LEU A 215 -19.91 29.87 3.97
CA LEU A 215 -18.80 29.17 4.59
C LEU A 215 -18.08 30.13 5.53
N LEU A 216 -17.97 29.74 6.80
CA LEU A 216 -17.12 30.45 7.74
C LEU A 216 -15.66 30.21 7.36
N VAL A 217 -14.96 31.29 7.00
CA VAL A 217 -13.54 31.26 6.66
C VAL A 217 -12.72 32.10 7.63
N PHE A 218 -11.50 31.66 7.90
CA PHE A 218 -10.54 32.42 8.69
C PHE A 218 -9.12 32.28 8.14
N LYS A 219 -8.25 33.22 8.51
CA LYS A 219 -6.84 33.19 8.13
C LYS A 219 -6.01 32.56 9.26
N PRO A 220 -5.33 31.42 9.05
CA PRO A 220 -4.48 30.82 10.08
C PRO A 220 -3.26 31.69 10.38
N THR A 221 -2.66 31.49 11.55
CA THR A 221 -1.39 32.14 11.92
C THR A 221 -0.23 31.58 11.07
N LEU A 222 -0.21 30.26 10.90
CA LEU A 222 0.75 29.55 10.07
C LEU A 222 0.09 28.27 9.53
N LEU A 223 0.38 27.94 8.26
CA LEU A 223 0.04 26.65 7.68
C LEU A 223 1.33 25.98 7.20
N LEU A 224 1.54 24.73 7.61
CA LEU A 224 2.60 23.88 7.10
C LEU A 224 1.96 22.72 6.33
N ILE A 225 2.48 22.44 5.14
CA ILE A 225 2.12 21.26 4.34
C ILE A 225 3.44 20.55 4.02
N ASN A 226 3.59 19.29 4.45
CA ASN A 226 4.86 18.54 4.41
C ASN A 226 6.05 19.38 4.90
N ASP A 227 5.91 19.98 6.08
CA ASP A 227 6.90 20.86 6.72
C ASP A 227 7.27 22.16 5.97
N GLN A 228 6.66 22.44 4.81
CA GLN A 228 6.85 23.68 4.08
C GLN A 228 5.81 24.73 4.45
N VAL A 229 6.24 25.99 4.59
CA VAL A 229 5.36 27.12 4.92
C VAL A 229 4.53 27.51 3.71
N VAL A 230 3.21 27.38 3.84
CA VAL A 230 2.26 27.81 2.82
C VAL A 230 1.61 29.13 3.24
N ARG A 231 1.68 30.13 2.37
CA ARG A 231 1.19 31.49 2.61
C ARG A 231 -0.01 31.78 1.74
N ASN A 232 -0.77 32.82 2.09
CA ASN A 232 -1.90 33.33 1.31
C ASN A 232 -2.98 32.27 1.09
N VAL A 233 -3.43 31.67 2.20
CA VAL A 233 -4.45 30.63 2.23
C VAL A 233 -5.46 30.94 3.31
N LEU A 234 -6.65 30.40 3.16
CA LEU A 234 -7.75 30.48 4.13
C LEU A 234 -8.20 29.08 4.52
N ILE A 235 -8.79 29.00 5.70
CA ILE A 235 -9.40 27.78 6.22
C ILE A 235 -10.90 28.01 6.32
N GLY A 236 -11.65 27.18 5.61
CA GLY A 236 -13.09 27.06 5.68
C GLY A 236 -13.49 25.98 6.66
N VAL A 237 -14.47 26.27 7.52
CA VAL A 237 -14.96 25.34 8.53
C VAL A 237 -16.20 24.63 7.99
N VAL A 238 -16.17 23.29 7.98
CA VAL A 238 -17.30 22.47 7.53
C VAL A 238 -17.89 21.67 8.69
N GLU A 239 -19.19 21.41 8.61
CA GLU A 239 -19.93 20.65 9.61
C GLU A 239 -19.63 19.14 9.55
N ASN A 240 -19.39 18.63 8.34
CA ASN A 240 -19.20 17.21 8.10
C ASN A 240 -17.76 16.78 8.34
N GLN A 241 -17.59 15.58 8.92
CA GLN A 241 -16.30 14.92 8.98
C GLN A 241 -15.92 14.29 7.64
N PHE A 242 -14.61 14.18 7.42
CA PHE A 242 -14.02 13.38 6.35
C PHE A 242 -13.57 12.03 6.91
N TYR A 243 -13.68 10.95 6.13
CA TYR A 243 -13.41 9.58 6.61
C TYR A 243 -12.01 9.07 6.29
N GLU A 244 -11.46 9.41 5.10
CA GLU A 244 -10.17 8.89 4.62
C GLU A 244 -9.00 9.86 4.83
N TYR A 245 -9.31 11.11 5.14
CA TYR A 245 -8.38 12.20 5.39
C TYR A 245 -9.00 13.15 6.41
N ASP A 246 -8.20 14.02 7.02
CA ASP A 246 -8.67 14.97 8.02
C ASP A 246 -9.06 16.32 7.39
N PHE A 247 -8.45 16.66 6.25
CA PHE A 247 -8.65 17.95 5.59
C PHE A 247 -8.78 17.84 4.07
N LEU A 248 -9.54 18.76 3.47
CA LEU A 248 -9.63 18.90 2.01
C LEU A 248 -8.84 20.12 1.53
N LEU A 249 -7.80 19.88 0.74
CA LEU A 249 -6.91 20.92 0.24
C LEU A 249 -7.32 21.35 -1.16
N GLN A 250 -7.16 22.63 -1.42
CA GLN A 250 -7.22 23.15 -2.78
C GLN A 250 -5.89 22.92 -3.51
N PRO A 251 -5.89 22.50 -4.79
CA PRO A 251 -4.67 22.14 -5.52
C PRO A 251 -3.62 23.25 -5.61
N SER A 252 -4.04 24.52 -5.66
CA SER A 252 -3.14 25.67 -5.73
C SER A 252 -2.23 25.81 -4.51
N MET A 253 -2.64 25.26 -3.35
CA MET A 253 -1.88 25.34 -2.10
C MET A 253 -0.63 24.46 -2.10
N VAL A 254 -0.61 23.45 -2.97
CA VAL A 254 0.46 22.44 -3.04
C VAL A 254 1.33 22.60 -4.28
N ARG A 255 0.89 23.39 -5.28
CA ARG A 255 1.69 23.68 -6.49
C ARG A 255 3.04 24.35 -6.23
N SER A 256 3.21 24.96 -5.06
CA SER A 256 4.42 25.68 -4.65
C SER A 256 5.35 24.88 -3.73
N ILE A 257 5.02 23.61 -3.47
CA ILE A 257 5.73 22.69 -2.55
C ILE A 257 6.56 21.69 -3.35
#